data_AF-A0A550CZL9-F1
#
_entry.id   AF-A0A550CZL9-F1
#
_cell.length_a   1.000
_cell.length_b   1.000
_cell.length_c   1.000
_cell.angle_alpha   90.00
_cell.angle_beta   90.00
_cell.angle_gamma   90.00
#
_symmetry.space_group_name_H-M   'P 1'
#
loop_
_entity.id
_entity.type
_entity.pdbx_description
1 polymer ?
#
loop_
_entity_poly.entity_id
_entity_poly.type
_entity_poly.pdbx_seq_one_letter_code
_entity_poly.pdbx_strand_id
1 'polypeptide(L)'
;MAAGEHFSCPSIFLRVTWHAEKVQRTGSAAFVRSPRRILYAIAFFLVFALTVSELGLVSQQLQRGGNAYENYPGKEFKHDLGILLFSCIGTLLYLIGHFYVSFGIIVFFTFVFAIFWGVGAGVMFAVTPFKGTNCGSDPSTFPEAWQFYASQCEIVVSMEGVAWALWGLMTLMLCGMIYHACEFRPRHNVTFYGA
;
A
#
# COMPACT_ATOMS: atom_id res chain seq x y z
N MET A 1 -67.92 13.17 -34.02
CA MET A 1 -67.11 12.25 -34.86
C MET A 1 -65.79 12.95 -35.10
N ALA A 2 -64.76 12.53 -34.34
CA ALA A 2 -63.53 11.87 -34.84
C ALA A 2 -62.54 12.90 -35.45
N ALA A 3 -61.25 12.95 -35.13
CA ALA A 3 -60.36 11.94 -34.56
C ALA A 3 -59.22 12.64 -33.78
N GLY A 4 -58.68 11.95 -32.78
CA GLY A 4 -57.48 12.35 -32.05
C GLY A 4 -56.21 11.90 -32.77
N GLU A 5 -55.17 12.71 -32.69
CA GLU A 5 -53.83 12.37 -33.18
C GLU A 5 -52.92 12.01 -32.01
N HIS A 6 -52.59 10.72 -31.93
CA HIS A 6 -51.55 10.15 -31.08
C HIS A 6 -50.18 10.41 -31.74
N PHE A 7 -49.36 11.29 -31.16
CA PHE A 7 -47.94 11.37 -31.49
C PHE A 7 -47.16 10.32 -30.68
N SER A 8 -46.83 9.20 -31.30
CA SER A 8 -45.77 8.30 -30.84
C SER A 8 -44.49 8.58 -31.63
N CYS A 9 -43.45 9.05 -30.96
CA CYS A 9 -42.09 9.13 -31.50
C CYS A 9 -41.19 8.13 -30.77
N PRO A 10 -40.97 6.90 -31.30
CA PRO A 10 -40.19 5.86 -30.62
C PRO A 10 -38.67 5.95 -30.85
N SER A 11 -38.18 6.93 -31.63
CA SER A 11 -36.83 6.88 -32.21
C SER A 11 -35.72 7.52 -31.37
N ILE A 12 -36.05 8.33 -30.37
CA ILE A 12 -35.05 9.01 -29.52
C ILE A 12 -34.51 8.10 -28.41
N PHE A 13 -35.34 7.19 -27.87
CA PHE A 13 -34.95 6.35 -26.74
C PHE A 13 -33.94 5.25 -27.12
N LEU A 14 -33.99 4.77 -28.37
CA LEU A 14 -33.09 3.72 -28.88
C LEU A 14 -31.67 4.24 -29.20
N ARG A 15 -31.48 5.54 -29.40
CA ARG A 15 -30.16 6.10 -29.77
C ARG A 15 -29.26 6.37 -28.55
N VAL A 16 -29.87 6.63 -27.39
CA VAL A 16 -29.15 6.89 -26.13
C VAL A 16 -28.59 5.60 -25.54
N THR A 17 -29.34 4.50 -25.61
CA THR A 17 -28.90 3.19 -25.09
C THR A 17 -27.75 2.60 -25.91
N TRP A 18 -27.74 2.78 -27.23
CA TRP A 18 -26.67 2.30 -28.11
C TRP A 18 -25.31 2.99 -27.90
N HIS A 19 -25.31 4.28 -27.55
CA HIS A 19 -24.06 5.00 -27.25
C HIS A 19 -23.50 4.63 -25.87
N ALA A 20 -24.37 4.43 -24.87
CA ALA A 20 -23.96 3.98 -23.55
C ALA A 20 -23.29 2.58 -23.60
N GLU A 21 -23.86 1.65 -24.37
CA GLU A 21 -23.31 0.29 -24.47
C GLU A 21 -21.94 0.24 -25.18
N LYS A 22 -21.73 1.06 -26.22
CA LYS A 22 -20.43 1.12 -26.93
C LYS A 22 -19.32 1.70 -26.05
N VAL A 23 -19.59 2.75 -25.28
CA VAL A 23 -18.60 3.38 -24.37
C VAL A 23 -18.16 2.40 -23.27
N GLN A 24 -19.10 1.61 -22.75
CA GLN A 24 -18.87 0.66 -21.66
C GLN A 24 -18.06 -0.58 -22.08
N ARG A 25 -18.24 -1.07 -23.32
CA ARG A 25 -17.44 -2.19 -23.87
C ARG A 25 -16.00 -1.79 -24.20
N THR A 26 -15.76 -0.57 -24.71
CA THR A 26 -14.41 -0.11 -25.04
C THR A 26 -13.57 0.26 -23.82
N GLY A 27 -14.18 0.81 -22.77
CA GLY A 27 -13.48 1.22 -21.54
C GLY A 27 -12.90 0.05 -20.75
N SER A 28 -13.68 -1.02 -20.57
CA SER A 28 -13.27 -2.21 -19.81
C SER A 28 -12.16 -2.98 -20.52
N ALA A 29 -12.27 -3.15 -21.84
CA ALA A 29 -11.24 -3.80 -22.65
C ALA A 29 -9.92 -3.00 -22.67
N ALA A 30 -9.98 -1.66 -22.68
CA ALA A 30 -8.79 -0.81 -22.66
C ALA A 30 -8.06 -0.80 -21.30
N PHE A 31 -8.78 -0.95 -20.18
CA PHE A 31 -8.17 -1.06 -18.85
C PHE A 31 -7.37 -2.36 -18.69
N VAL A 32 -7.97 -3.50 -19.05
CA VAL A 32 -7.33 -4.83 -18.95
C VAL A 32 -6.14 -4.99 -19.90
N ARG A 33 -6.10 -4.25 -21.01
CA ARG A 33 -5.00 -4.35 -21.99
C ARG A 33 -3.71 -3.64 -21.59
N SER A 34 -3.71 -2.81 -20.54
CA SER A 34 -2.49 -2.13 -20.09
C SER A 34 -1.88 -2.87 -18.90
N PRO A 35 -0.81 -3.68 -19.08
CA PRO A 35 -0.18 -4.42 -17.98
C PRO A 35 0.27 -3.49 -16.85
N ARG A 36 0.68 -2.27 -17.20
CA ARG A 36 1.01 -1.20 -16.25
C ARG A 36 -0.12 -0.88 -15.28
N ARG A 37 -1.35 -0.69 -15.77
CA ARG A 37 -2.50 -0.34 -14.92
C ARG A 37 -2.83 -1.49 -13.97
N ILE A 38 -2.73 -2.72 -14.46
CA ILE A 38 -2.92 -3.93 -13.66
C ILE A 38 -1.87 -4.03 -12.56
N LEU A 39 -0.58 -3.82 -12.87
CA LEU A 39 0.50 -3.87 -11.88
C LEU A 39 0.30 -2.82 -10.78
N TYR A 40 -0.08 -1.59 -11.12
CA TYR A 40 -0.39 -0.58 -10.10
C TYR A 40 -1.61 -0.97 -9.27
N ALA A 41 -2.69 -1.48 -9.88
CA ALA A 41 -3.86 -1.92 -9.14
C ALA A 41 -3.53 -3.05 -8.15
N ILE A 42 -2.72 -4.03 -8.57
CA ILE A 42 -2.23 -5.10 -7.69
C ILE A 42 -1.35 -4.52 -6.58
N ALA A 43 -0.42 -3.61 -6.91
CA ALA A 43 0.45 -2.99 -5.91
C ALA A 43 -0.35 -2.21 -4.86
N PHE A 44 -1.30 -1.38 -5.27
CA PHE A 44 -2.19 -0.65 -4.36
C PHE A 44 -3.04 -1.59 -3.49
N PHE A 45 -3.55 -2.68 -4.06
CA PHE A 45 -4.29 -3.70 -3.30
C PHE A 45 -3.41 -4.40 -2.28
N LEU A 46 -2.17 -4.76 -2.64
CA LEU A 46 -1.21 -5.36 -1.73
C LEU A 46 -0.80 -4.40 -0.61
N VAL A 47 -0.56 -3.13 -0.92
CA VAL A 47 -0.30 -2.10 0.10
C VAL A 47 -1.48 -2.04 1.06
N PHE A 48 -2.72 -2.01 0.57
CA PHE A 48 -3.90 -2.01 1.43
C PHE A 48 -3.95 -3.23 2.34
N ALA A 49 -3.85 -4.44 1.78
CA ALA A 49 -3.95 -5.68 2.53
C ALA A 49 -2.87 -5.80 3.61
N LEU A 50 -1.61 -5.50 3.26
CA LEU A 50 -0.49 -5.52 4.19
C LEU A 50 -0.62 -4.43 5.27
N THR A 51 -1.07 -3.23 4.89
CA THR A 51 -1.24 -2.13 5.86
C THR A 51 -2.34 -2.44 6.88
N VAL A 52 -3.45 -3.05 6.46
CA VAL A 52 -4.51 -3.49 7.39
C VAL A 52 -4.04 -4.63 8.29
N SER A 53 -3.25 -5.57 7.74
CA SER A 53 -2.62 -6.62 8.54
C SER A 53 -1.71 -6.03 9.61
N GLU A 54 -0.81 -5.11 9.24
CA GLU A 54 0.13 -4.46 10.14
C GLU A 54 -0.59 -3.63 11.22
N LEU A 55 -1.63 -2.91 10.83
CA LEU A 55 -2.47 -2.16 11.77
C LEU A 55 -3.06 -3.07 12.85
N GLY A 56 -3.49 -4.28 12.48
CA GLY A 56 -3.99 -5.28 13.42
C GLY A 56 -2.91 -5.74 14.40
N LEU A 57 -1.72 -6.09 13.91
CA LEU A 57 -0.59 -6.56 14.71
C LEU A 57 -0.09 -5.47 15.68
N VAL A 58 0.14 -4.25 15.18
CA VAL A 58 0.59 -3.10 15.97
C VAL A 58 -0.46 -2.72 17.03
N SER A 59 -1.74 -2.69 16.65
CA SER A 59 -2.84 -2.38 17.57
C SER A 59 -2.93 -3.40 18.72
N GLN A 60 -2.76 -4.69 18.43
CA GLN A 60 -2.75 -5.73 19.46
C GLN A 60 -1.62 -5.50 20.47
N GLN A 61 -0.41 -5.16 20.01
CA GLN A 61 0.73 -4.89 20.91
C GLN A 61 0.51 -3.63 21.75
N LEU A 62 0.00 -2.55 21.15
CA LEU A 62 -0.30 -1.30 21.86
C LEU A 62 -1.42 -1.45 22.89
N GLN A 63 -2.48 -2.20 22.57
CA GLN A 63 -3.57 -2.47 23.50
C GLN A 63 -3.11 -3.32 24.69
N ARG A 64 -2.24 -4.31 24.44
CA ARG A 64 -1.65 -5.14 25.50
C ARG A 64 -0.71 -4.33 26.39
N GLY A 65 0.17 -3.53 25.80
CA GLY A 65 1.15 -2.73 26.54
C GLY A 65 0.54 -1.49 27.21
N GLY A 66 -0.62 -1.01 26.74
CA GLY A 66 -1.24 0.21 27.27
C GLY A 66 -0.35 1.44 27.12
N ASN A 67 -0.59 2.46 27.95
CA ASN A 67 0.11 3.75 27.85
C ASN A 67 1.37 3.86 28.74
N ALA A 68 1.61 2.91 29.65
CA ALA A 68 2.77 2.91 30.53
C ALA A 68 4.05 2.53 29.74
N TYR A 69 5.24 3.02 30.11
CA TYR A 69 6.48 2.65 29.40
C TYR A 69 7.08 1.35 29.93
N GLU A 70 6.73 1.00 31.17
CA GLU A 70 7.19 -0.16 31.93
C GLU A 70 6.67 -1.47 31.34
N ASN A 71 5.59 -1.41 30.56
CA ASN A 71 4.98 -2.56 29.90
C ASN A 71 5.68 -2.95 28.58
N TYR A 72 6.67 -2.18 28.15
CA TYR A 72 7.42 -2.41 26.91
C TYR A 72 8.88 -2.74 27.25
N PRO A 73 9.58 -3.56 26.42
CA PRO A 73 10.98 -3.91 26.65
C PRO A 73 11.93 -2.70 26.65
N GLY A 74 11.53 -1.64 25.97
CA GLY A 74 12.28 -0.40 25.90
C GLY A 74 11.45 0.74 25.33
N LYS A 75 11.94 1.97 25.56
CA LYS A 75 11.31 3.18 25.01
C LYS A 75 11.33 3.17 23.49
N GLU A 76 12.41 2.69 22.89
CA GLU A 76 12.58 2.62 21.43
C GLU A 76 11.49 1.77 20.78
N PHE A 77 11.26 0.56 21.29
CA PHE A 77 10.20 -0.33 20.78
C PHE A 77 8.81 0.30 20.85
N LYS A 78 8.47 0.98 21.95
CA LYS A 78 7.17 1.68 22.06
C LYS A 78 7.03 2.83 21.06
N HIS A 79 8.10 3.61 20.85
CA HIS A 79 8.07 4.69 19.85
C HIS A 79 7.95 4.13 18.44
N ASP A 80 8.62 3.02 18.16
CA ASP A 80 8.58 2.34 16.89
C ASP A 80 7.17 1.79 16.58
N LEU A 81 6.48 1.19 17.56
CA LEU A 81 5.06 0.85 17.44
C LEU A 81 4.19 2.07 17.11
N GLY A 82 4.51 3.24 17.68
CA GLY A 82 3.84 4.50 17.36
C GLY A 82 4.11 4.96 15.92
N ILE A 83 5.34 4.82 15.43
CA ILE A 83 5.72 5.13 14.04
C ILE A 83 4.99 4.20 13.07
N LEU A 84 4.95 2.89 13.35
CA LEU A 84 4.22 1.93 12.51
C LEU A 84 2.72 2.19 12.52
N LEU A 85 2.12 2.52 13.67
CA LEU A 85 0.71 2.89 13.76
C LEU A 85 0.41 4.15 12.91
N PHE A 86 1.24 5.19 13.05
CA PHE A 86 1.11 6.39 12.24
C PHE A 86 1.26 6.10 10.74
N SER A 87 2.22 5.25 10.38
CA SER A 87 2.46 4.81 9.00
C SER A 87 1.26 4.04 8.44
N CYS A 88 0.62 3.20 9.25
CA CYS A 88 -0.60 2.49 8.89
C CYS A 88 -1.73 3.48 8.57
N ILE A 89 -2.04 4.38 9.52
CA ILE A 89 -3.13 5.35 9.38
C ILE A 89 -2.86 6.28 8.18
N GLY A 90 -1.65 6.81 8.08
CA GLY A 90 -1.25 7.69 6.99
C GLY A 90 -1.34 6.99 5.63
N THR A 91 -0.86 5.74 5.54
CA THR A 91 -0.94 4.95 4.30
C THR A 91 -2.38 4.66 3.92
N LEU A 92 -3.26 4.29 4.87
CA LEU A 92 -4.69 4.08 4.60
C LEU A 92 -5.38 5.36 4.11
N LEU A 93 -5.11 6.50 4.75
CA LEU A 93 -5.62 7.79 4.30
C LEU A 93 -5.12 8.15 2.90
N TYR A 94 -3.84 7.87 2.62
CA TYR A 94 -3.27 8.03 1.28
C TYR A 94 -3.95 7.12 0.24
N LEU A 95 -4.21 5.86 0.57
CA LEU A 95 -4.93 4.93 -0.30
C LEU A 95 -6.37 5.38 -0.59
N ILE A 96 -7.05 6.06 0.34
CA ILE A 96 -8.38 6.63 0.07
C ILE A 96 -8.25 7.94 -0.74
N GLY A 97 -7.27 8.77 -0.39
CA GLY A 97 -7.05 10.09 -0.98
C GLY A 97 -6.44 10.07 -2.38
N HIS A 98 -5.76 9.00 -2.80
CA HIS A 98 -5.00 8.98 -4.05
C HIS A 98 -5.84 9.25 -5.31
N PHE A 99 -7.15 8.97 -5.26
CA PHE A 99 -8.07 9.24 -6.38
C PHE A 99 -8.33 10.74 -6.60
N TYR A 100 -8.10 11.59 -5.59
CA TYR A 100 -8.46 13.01 -5.61
C TYR A 100 -7.25 13.94 -5.73
N VAL A 101 -6.03 13.40 -5.69
CA VAL A 101 -4.80 14.20 -5.71
C VAL A 101 -4.07 14.09 -7.05
N SER A 102 -3.24 15.10 -7.34
CA SER A 102 -2.42 15.10 -8.56
C SER A 102 -1.33 14.03 -8.49
N PHE A 103 -0.87 13.57 -9.66
CA PHE A 103 0.17 12.54 -9.75
C PHE A 103 1.46 12.91 -9.01
N GLY A 104 1.88 14.19 -9.05
CA GLY A 104 3.07 14.65 -8.32
C GLY A 104 2.93 14.50 -6.80
N ILE A 105 1.73 14.78 -6.25
CA ILE A 105 1.44 14.60 -4.83
C ILE A 105 1.46 13.11 -4.46
N ILE A 106 0.94 12.23 -5.34
CA ILE A 106 0.99 10.77 -5.14
C ILE A 106 2.45 10.30 -5.01
N VAL A 107 3.32 10.71 -5.95
CA VAL A 107 4.75 10.35 -5.93
C VAL A 107 5.42 10.82 -4.63
N PHE A 108 5.16 12.06 -4.22
CA PHE A 108 5.70 12.62 -2.99
C PHE A 108 5.27 11.82 -1.76
N PHE A 109 3.97 11.54 -1.59
CA PHE A 109 3.50 10.77 -0.44
C PHE A 109 3.99 9.32 -0.47
N THR A 110 4.11 8.67 -1.63
CA THR A 110 4.71 7.34 -1.72
C THR A 110 6.16 7.33 -1.25
N PHE A 111 6.94 8.37 -1.59
CA PHE A 111 8.30 8.52 -1.07
C PHE A 111 8.31 8.71 0.45
N VAL A 112 7.45 9.58 0.99
CA VAL A 112 7.32 9.77 2.45
C VAL A 112 6.99 8.44 3.13
N PHE A 113 5.96 7.72 2.67
CA PHE A 113 5.59 6.43 3.28
C PHE A 113 6.68 5.37 3.10
N ALA A 114 7.40 5.35 1.97
CA ALA A 114 8.56 4.46 1.82
C ALA A 114 9.59 4.72 2.92
N ILE A 115 9.93 5.97 3.22
CA ILE A 115 10.86 6.29 4.33
C ILE A 115 10.30 5.82 5.67
N PHE A 116 9.03 6.13 5.97
CA PHE A 116 8.43 5.78 7.25
C PHE A 116 8.39 4.26 7.47
N TRP A 117 8.00 3.48 6.46
CA TRP A 117 8.03 2.02 6.52
C TRP A 117 9.45 1.48 6.66
N GLY A 118 10.42 2.05 5.94
CA GLY A 118 11.82 1.64 6.02
C GLY A 118 12.46 1.95 7.39
N VAL A 119 12.15 3.11 7.97
CA VAL A 119 12.61 3.48 9.31
C VAL A 119 11.98 2.56 10.36
N GLY A 120 10.66 2.33 10.30
CA GLY A 120 9.99 1.43 11.23
C GLY A 120 10.53 0.00 11.17
N ALA A 121 10.69 -0.54 9.96
CA ALA A 121 11.27 -1.88 9.77
C ALA A 121 12.72 -1.97 10.26
N GLY A 122 13.54 -0.95 9.95
CA GLY A 122 14.94 -0.90 10.34
C GLY A 122 15.15 -0.77 11.85
N VAL A 123 14.36 0.08 12.51
CA VAL A 123 14.40 0.23 13.98
C VAL A 123 13.93 -1.06 14.64
N MET A 124 12.79 -1.62 14.22
CA MET A 124 12.27 -2.88 14.77
C MET A 124 13.30 -4.01 14.68
N PHE A 125 13.94 -4.15 13.51
CA PHE A 125 14.98 -5.16 13.28
C PHE A 125 16.20 -4.98 14.20
N ALA A 126 16.59 -3.72 14.46
CA ALA A 126 17.76 -3.39 15.26
C ALA A 126 17.53 -3.56 16.77
N VAL A 127 16.33 -3.22 17.26
CA VAL A 127 16.03 -3.22 18.70
C VAL A 127 15.50 -4.56 19.21
N THR A 128 14.93 -5.39 18.32
CA THR A 128 14.34 -6.68 18.72
C THR A 128 15.34 -7.83 18.58
N PRO A 129 15.49 -8.69 19.61
CA PRO A 129 16.36 -9.87 19.54
C PRO A 129 15.69 -11.06 18.82
N PHE A 130 14.41 -10.92 18.48
CA PHE A 130 13.62 -11.96 17.83
C PHE A 130 13.97 -12.09 16.36
N LYS A 131 14.03 -13.33 15.90
CA LYS A 131 14.26 -13.73 14.51
C LYS A 131 13.34 -14.91 14.20
N GLY A 132 12.95 -15.07 12.93
CA GLY A 132 12.09 -16.19 12.53
C GLY A 132 12.63 -17.58 12.90
N THR A 133 13.94 -17.70 13.13
CA THR A 133 14.60 -18.95 13.51
C THR A 133 14.63 -19.22 15.02
N ASN A 134 14.28 -18.25 15.88
CA ASN A 134 14.47 -18.37 17.33
C ASN A 134 13.19 -18.25 18.16
N CYS A 135 12.00 -18.16 17.55
CA CYS A 135 10.72 -17.99 18.25
C CYS A 135 10.25 -19.16 19.14
N GLY A 136 10.98 -20.28 19.17
CA GLY A 136 10.77 -21.39 20.11
C GLY A 136 11.89 -21.55 21.15
N SER A 137 12.83 -20.61 21.22
CA SER A 137 13.97 -20.69 22.15
C SER A 137 13.50 -20.44 23.58
N ASP A 138 14.25 -20.98 24.55
CA ASP A 138 13.98 -20.74 25.97
C ASP A 138 14.01 -19.23 26.27
N PRO A 139 13.00 -18.66 26.96
CA PRO A 139 12.95 -17.24 27.30
C PRO A 139 14.23 -16.71 27.96
N SER A 140 14.94 -17.52 28.75
CA SER A 140 16.20 -17.14 29.41
C SER A 140 17.34 -16.82 28.46
N THR A 141 17.25 -17.23 27.19
CA THR A 141 18.25 -16.92 26.15
C THR A 141 18.12 -15.50 25.60
N PHE A 142 17.00 -14.83 25.84
CA PHE A 142 16.77 -13.44 25.43
C PHE A 142 17.19 -12.46 26.54
N PRO A 143 17.53 -11.20 26.17
CA PRO A 143 17.76 -10.14 27.16
C PRO A 143 16.58 -9.99 28.13
N GLU A 144 16.86 -9.69 29.39
CA GLU A 144 15.88 -9.68 30.49
C GLU A 144 14.59 -8.91 30.15
N ALA A 145 14.72 -7.73 29.54
CA ALA A 145 13.58 -6.90 29.13
C ALA A 145 12.66 -7.55 28.07
N TRP A 146 13.20 -8.47 27.27
CA TRP A 146 12.49 -9.16 26.19
C TRP A 146 11.95 -10.54 26.58
N GLN A 147 12.33 -11.08 27.74
CA GLN A 147 11.92 -12.44 28.14
C GLN A 147 10.40 -12.57 28.29
N PHE A 148 9.73 -11.53 28.82
CA PHE A 148 8.26 -11.48 28.90
C PHE A 148 7.58 -11.51 27.51
N TYR A 149 8.27 -10.99 26.49
CA TYR A 149 7.80 -10.95 25.11
C TYR A 149 8.19 -12.20 24.31
N ALA A 150 8.91 -13.17 24.88
CA ALA A 150 9.32 -14.39 24.17
C ALA A 150 8.11 -15.15 23.59
N SER A 151 7.00 -15.19 24.33
CA SER A 151 5.72 -15.77 23.86
C SER A 151 5.10 -15.05 22.66
N GLN A 152 5.60 -13.86 22.30
CA GLN A 152 5.10 -13.01 21.21
C GLN A 152 6.12 -12.87 20.07
N CYS A 153 7.20 -13.65 20.09
CA CYS A 153 8.25 -13.58 19.08
C CYS A 153 7.68 -13.62 17.65
N GLU A 154 6.76 -14.55 17.37
CA GLU A 154 6.15 -14.69 16.03
C GLU A 154 5.40 -13.43 15.59
N ILE A 155 4.73 -12.73 16.51
CA ILE A 155 4.01 -11.51 16.20
C ILE A 155 4.99 -10.39 15.88
N VAL A 156 6.02 -10.20 16.71
CA VAL A 156 7.04 -9.15 16.50
C VAL A 156 7.80 -9.38 15.19
N VAL A 157 8.18 -10.62 14.90
CA VAL A 157 8.84 -10.97 13.64
C VAL A 157 7.91 -10.77 12.44
N SER A 158 6.61 -11.07 12.59
CA SER A 158 5.61 -10.83 11.54
C SER A 158 5.46 -9.34 11.25
N MET A 159 5.43 -8.50 12.28
CA MET A 159 5.39 -7.03 12.13
C MET A 159 6.63 -6.52 11.38
N GLU A 160 7.82 -6.96 11.79
CA GLU A 160 9.06 -6.61 11.12
C GLU A 160 9.03 -7.00 9.62
N GLY A 161 8.59 -8.23 9.32
CA GLY A 161 8.50 -8.74 7.95
C GLY A 161 7.50 -7.99 7.09
N VAL A 162 6.32 -7.65 7.64
CA VAL A 162 5.30 -6.88 6.93
C VAL A 162 5.75 -5.43 6.71
N ALA A 163 6.44 -4.82 7.68
CA ALA A 163 7.02 -3.49 7.53
C ALA A 163 8.08 -3.45 6.42
N TRP A 164 8.98 -4.45 6.36
CA TRP A 164 9.94 -4.60 5.24
C TRP A 164 9.25 -4.81 3.89
N ALA A 165 8.19 -5.60 3.85
CA ALA A 165 7.41 -5.83 2.63
C ALA A 165 6.73 -4.54 2.14
N LEU A 166 6.15 -3.75 3.04
CA LEU A 166 5.56 -2.45 2.73
C LEU A 166 6.59 -1.44 2.26
N TRP A 167 7.77 -1.39 2.90
CA TRP A 167 8.90 -0.59 2.42
C TRP A 167 9.31 -0.95 0.99
N GLY A 168 9.51 -2.25 0.72
CA GLY A 168 9.88 -2.73 -0.60
C GLY A 168 8.83 -2.40 -1.65
N LEU A 169 7.55 -2.63 -1.33
CA LEU A 169 6.43 -2.36 -2.23
C LEU A 169 6.30 -0.86 -2.53
N MET A 170 6.37 0.01 -1.53
CA MET A 170 6.34 1.47 -1.71
C MET A 170 7.54 1.96 -2.54
N THR A 171 8.74 1.41 -2.30
CA THR A 171 9.94 1.75 -3.07
C THR A 171 9.81 1.33 -4.53
N LEU A 172 9.31 0.11 -4.80
CA LEU A 172 9.06 -0.35 -6.17
C LEU A 172 8.01 0.51 -6.89
N MET A 173 6.92 0.86 -6.19
CA MET A 173 5.91 1.77 -6.72
C MET A 173 6.49 3.15 -7.02
N LEU A 174 7.32 3.69 -6.13
CA LEU A 174 8.00 4.98 -6.32
C LEU A 174 8.88 4.96 -7.57
N CYS A 175 9.74 3.94 -7.71
CA CYS A 175 10.59 3.78 -8.89
C CYS A 175 9.75 3.66 -10.17
N GLY A 176 8.67 2.88 -10.15
CA GLY A 176 7.75 2.76 -11.29
C GLY A 176 7.10 4.10 -11.66
N MET A 177 6.71 4.91 -10.68
CA MET A 177 6.09 6.20 -10.93
C MET A 177 7.11 7.24 -11.41
N ILE A 178 8.33 7.25 -10.88
CA ILE A 178 9.42 8.11 -11.36
C ILE A 178 9.77 7.73 -12.81
N TYR A 179 9.90 6.44 -13.11
CA TYR A 179 10.12 5.95 -14.47
C TYR A 179 9.03 6.46 -15.43
N HIS A 180 7.77 6.46 -14.98
CA HIS A 180 6.65 6.99 -15.76
C HIS A 180 6.70 8.52 -15.88
N ALA A 181 7.03 9.22 -14.81
CA ALA A 181 7.13 10.69 -14.78
C ALA A 181 8.20 11.21 -15.74
N CYS A 182 9.33 10.49 -15.83
CA CYS A 182 10.46 10.86 -16.68
C CYS A 182 10.24 10.54 -18.16
N GLU A 183 9.09 9.94 -18.54
CA GLU A 183 8.76 9.50 -19.91
C GLU A 183 10.00 8.98 -20.67
N PHE A 184 10.63 7.90 -20.19
CA PHE A 184 11.71 7.24 -20.94
C PHE A 184 11.13 6.67 -22.24
N ARG A 185 11.03 7.51 -23.27
CA ARG A 185 10.66 7.13 -24.62
C ARG A 185 11.92 6.68 -25.33
N PRO A 186 11.97 5.45 -25.86
CA PRO A 186 13.02 5.09 -26.80
C PRO A 186 12.96 6.09 -27.96
N ARG A 187 14.02 6.88 -28.17
CA ARG A 187 14.15 7.68 -29.38
C ARG A 187 14.28 6.72 -30.55
N HIS A 188 13.23 6.57 -31.33
CA HIS A 188 13.36 6.02 -32.67
C HIS A 188 14.22 6.99 -33.50
N ASN A 189 15.21 6.46 -34.22
CA ASN A 189 16.15 7.19 -35.10
C ASN A 189 17.32 7.94 -34.42
N VAL A 190 18.01 7.30 -33.48
CA VAL A 190 19.40 7.67 -33.16
C VAL A 190 20.35 6.55 -33.58
N THR A 191 20.79 6.59 -34.84
CA THR A 191 21.96 5.82 -35.29
C THR A 191 23.21 6.50 -34.74
N PHE A 192 23.76 5.98 -33.63
CA PHE A 192 25.01 6.49 -33.04
C PHE A 192 26.25 6.20 -33.89
N TYR A 193 26.12 5.29 -34.85
CA TYR A 193 27.09 5.07 -35.91
C TYR A 193 26.39 5.41 -37.22
N GLY A 194 26.88 6.44 -37.91
CA GLY A 194 26.41 6.82 -39.24
C GLY A 194 26.48 5.61 -40.18
N ALA A 195 25.39 5.38 -40.89
CA ALA A 195 25.42 4.58 -42.12
C ALA A 195 25.82 5.49 -43.28
#